data_AF-A0A959VC67-F1
#
_entry.id   AF-A0A959VC67-F1
#
_cell.length_a   1.000
_cell.length_b   1.000
_cell.length_c   1.000
_cell.angle_alpha   90.00
_cell.angle_beta   90.00
_cell.angle_gamma   90.00
#
_symmetry.space_group_name_H-M   'P 1'
#
loop_
_entity.id
_entity.type
_entity.pdbx_description
1 polymer ?
#
loop_
_entity_poly.entity_id
_entity_poly.type
_entity_poly.pdbx_seq_one_letter_code
_entity_poly.pdbx_strand_id
1 'polypeptide(L)' 'MKEIKTISCIGAGYVGGPTMAVIALKNPHIRVN' A
#
# COMPACT_ATOMS: atom_id res chain seq x y z
N MET A 1 -7.11 -5.91 19.00
CA MET A 1 -6.27 -5.90 17.79
C MET A 1 -6.42 -4.54 17.14
N LYS A 2 -5.33 -3.89 16.67
CA LYS A 2 -5.42 -2.55 16.05
C LYS A 2 -5.51 -2.67 14.54
N GLU A 3 -6.39 -1.88 13.94
CA GLU A 3 -6.56 -1.82 12.49
C GLU A 3 -5.44 -1.00 11.83
N ILE A 4 -4.90 -1.50 10.73
CA ILE A 4 -3.88 -0.81 9.94
C ILE A 4 -4.57 0.18 9.00
N LYS A 5 -4.25 1.47 9.12
CA LYS A 5 -4.84 2.53 8.30
C LYS A 5 -3.94 3.03 7.18
N THR A 6 -2.62 2.86 7.35
CA THR A 6 -1.60 3.43 6.47
C THR A 6 -0.45 2.45 6.27
N ILE A 7 -0.01 2.28 5.02
CA ILE A 7 1.17 1.51 4.64
C ILE A 7 2.08 2.46 3.87
N SER A 8 3.38 2.50 4.19
CA SER A 8 4.34 3.30 3.43
C SER A 8 5.34 2.39 2.72
N CYS A 9 5.59 2.64 1.45
CA CYS A 9 6.59 1.94 0.66
C CYS A 9 7.90 2.71 0.68
N ILE A 10 8.97 2.03 1.11
CA ILE A 10 10.33 2.58 1.03
C ILE A 10 10.96 2.02 -0.25
N GLY A 11 10.81 2.77 -1.34
CA GLY A 11 11.32 2.44 -2.66
C GLY A 11 10.27 1.87 -3.62
N ALA A 12 9.88 2.65 -4.63
CA ALA A 12 8.81 2.32 -5.58
C ALA A 12 9.34 1.83 -6.95
N GLY A 13 10.43 1.05 -6.95
CA GLY A 13 10.94 0.43 -8.18
C GLY A 13 9.97 -0.60 -8.77
N TYR A 14 10.48 -1.47 -9.64
CA TYR A 14 9.67 -2.50 -10.33
C TYR A 14 8.74 -3.31 -9.42
N VAL A 15 9.11 -3.53 -8.16
CA VAL A 15 8.28 -4.26 -7.18
C VAL A 15 7.38 -3.32 -6.37
N GLY A 16 7.93 -2.23 -5.83
CA GLY A 16 7.22 -1.37 -4.87
C GLY A 16 6.00 -0.68 -5.46
N GLY A 17 6.12 -0.11 -6.66
CA GLY A 17 5.02 0.59 -7.33
C GLY A 17 3.82 -0.33 -7.62
N PRO A 18 4.02 -1.45 -8.33
CA PRO A 18 2.93 -2.41 -8.60
C PRO A 18 2.33 -3.01 -7.33
N THR A 19 3.14 -3.25 -6.29
CA THR A 19 2.64 -3.75 -5.00
C THR A 19 1.70 -2.76 -4.35
N MET A 20 2.09 -1.47 -4.27
CA MET A 20 1.21 -0.43 -3.74
C MET A 20 -0.07 -0.27 -4.56
N ALA A 21 0.01 -0.34 -5.88
CA ALA A 21 -1.15 -0.24 -6.76
C ALA A 21 -2.18 -1.34 -6.50
N VAL A 22 -1.72 -2.59 -6.32
CA VAL A 22 -2.60 -3.72 -5.99
C VAL A 22 -3.22 -3.55 -4.60
N ILE A 23 -2.45 -3.07 -3.62
CA ILE A 23 -2.96 -2.82 -2.26
C ILE A 23 -4.05 -1.74 -2.30
N ALA A 24 -3.81 -0.62 -2.99
CA ALA A 24 -4.78 0.46 -3.11
C ALA A 24 -6.07 0.02 -3.82
N LEU A 25 -5.95 -0.82 -4.86
CA LEU A 25 -7.10 -1.35 -5.60
C LEU A 25 -7.94 -2.34 -4.77
N LYS A 26 -7.28 -3.26 -4.05
CA LYS A 26 -7.95 -4.33 -3.30
C LYS A 26 -8.42 -3.88 -1.91
N ASN A 27 -7.75 -2.89 -1.32
CA ASN A 27 -8.01 -2.40 0.04
C ASN A 27 -8.13 -0.87 0.03
N PRO A 28 -9.18 -0.31 -0.59
CA PRO A 28 -9.32 1.13 -0.79
C PRO A 28 -9.47 1.94 0.52
N HIS A 29 -9.74 1.27 1.64
CA HIS A 29 -9.80 1.86 2.97
C HIS A 29 -8.42 2.07 3.61
N ILE A 30 -7.36 1.46 3.07
CA ILE A 30 -5.98 1.60 3.55
C ILE A 30 -5.25 2.62 2.67
N ARG A 31 -4.66 3.64 3.29
CA ARG A 31 -3.85 4.63 2.56
C ARG A 31 -2.45 4.10 2.31
N VAL A 32 -2.00 4.08 1.05
CA VAL A 32 -0.65 3.65 0.67
C VAL A 32 0.16 4.89 0.26
N ASN A 33 1.35 5.07 0.86
CA ASN A 33 2.23 6.23 0.70
C ASN A 33 3.59 5.86 0.13
#